data_AF-A0A962T0N1-F1
#
_entry.id   AF-A0A962T0N1-F1
#
_cell.length_a   1.000
_cell.length_b   1.000
_cell.length_c   1.000
_cell.angle_alpha   90.00
_cell.angle_beta   90.00
_cell.angle_gamma   90.00
#
_symmetry.space_group_name_H-M   'P 1'
#
loop_
_entity.id
_entity.type
_entity.pdbx_description
1 polymer ?
#
loop_
_entity_poly.entity_id
_entity_poly.type
_entity_poly.pdbx_seq_one_letter_code
_entity_poly.pdbx_strand_id
1 'polypeptide(L)'
;DFDHRVRAVSAFRQRPEAASLSAANKRIRNILRKIETTLPFEVRPDLLSEEAEQALAGRLVELSSEVLPLMEAGLYREALNRLATLREPVDMFFDQVLVMAEDPAVRDNRIALLNELGSLFLRVADFSRLQD
;
A
#
# COMPACT_ATOMS: atom_id res chain seq x y z
N ASP A 1 -21.18 -13.13 -7.79
CA ASP A 1 -20.10 -12.15 -7.50
C ASP A 1 -20.01 -11.69 -6.05
N PHE A 2 -21.08 -11.18 -5.46
CA PHE A 2 -21.14 -10.77 -4.04
C PHE A 2 -20.63 -11.85 -3.05
N ASP A 3 -21.10 -13.08 -3.20
CA ASP A 3 -20.71 -14.20 -2.33
C ASP A 3 -19.21 -14.56 -2.45
N HIS A 4 -18.64 -14.45 -3.65
CA HIS A 4 -17.22 -14.72 -3.87
C HIS A 4 -16.34 -13.62 -3.24
N ARG A 5 -16.77 -12.37 -3.34
CA ARG A 5 -16.12 -11.20 -2.73
C ARG A 5 -16.12 -11.29 -1.21
N VAL A 6 -17.29 -11.45 -0.59
CA VAL A 6 -17.42 -11.51 0.88
C VAL A 6 -16.70 -12.72 1.44
N ARG A 7 -16.77 -13.88 0.78
CA ARG A 7 -16.02 -15.07 1.21
C ARG A 7 -14.52 -14.89 1.06
N ALA A 8 -14.02 -14.30 -0.02
CA ALA A 8 -12.60 -14.03 -0.21
C ALA A 8 -12.05 -13.09 0.88
N VAL A 9 -12.78 -12.02 1.19
CA VAL A 9 -12.39 -11.04 2.21
C VAL A 9 -12.50 -11.63 3.60
N SER A 10 -13.58 -12.34 3.91
CA SER A 10 -13.78 -13.00 5.22
C SER A 10 -12.71 -14.08 5.45
N ALA A 11 -12.44 -14.90 4.44
CA ALA A 11 -11.38 -15.91 4.51
C ALA A 11 -9.98 -15.27 4.64
N PHE A 12 -9.72 -14.16 3.95
CA PHE A 12 -8.47 -13.43 4.08
C PHE A 12 -8.30 -12.82 5.47
N ARG A 13 -9.36 -12.21 6.04
CA ARG A 13 -9.34 -11.61 7.39
C ARG A 13 -8.98 -12.59 8.51
N GLN A 14 -9.20 -13.88 8.31
CA GLN A 14 -8.82 -14.93 9.26
C GLN A 14 -7.34 -15.33 9.15
N ARG A 15 -6.61 -14.82 8.16
CA ARG A 15 -5.21 -15.14 7.92
C ARG A 15 -4.25 -14.15 8.60
N PRO A 16 -3.05 -14.60 9.02
CA PRO A 16 -1.98 -13.74 9.53
C PRO A 16 -1.62 -12.58 8.59
N GLU A 17 -1.73 -12.81 7.29
CA GLU A 17 -1.46 -11.87 6.21
C GLU A 17 -2.39 -10.65 6.28
N ALA A 18 -3.66 -10.83 6.65
CA ALA A 18 -4.59 -9.71 6.81
C ALA A 18 -4.28 -8.83 8.01
N ALA A 19 -3.83 -9.43 9.12
CA ALA A 19 -3.38 -8.67 10.29
C ALA A 19 -2.17 -7.79 9.93
N SER A 20 -1.26 -8.34 9.12
CA SER A 20 -0.08 -7.66 8.62
C SER A 20 -0.43 -6.47 7.73
N LEU A 21 -1.31 -6.71 6.75
CA LEU A 21 -1.80 -5.68 5.83
C LEU A 21 -2.49 -4.53 6.57
N SER A 22 -3.32 -4.89 7.55
CA SER A 22 -4.04 -3.93 8.39
C SER A 22 -3.08 -3.09 9.23
N ALA A 23 -2.03 -3.71 9.79
CA ALA A 23 -1.02 -3.00 10.58
C ALA A 23 -0.23 -2.00 9.71
N ALA A 24 0.23 -2.42 8.53
CA ALA A 24 0.91 -1.55 7.56
C ALA A 24 0.01 -0.37 7.15
N ASN A 25 -1.23 -0.64 6.73
CA ASN A 25 -2.19 0.39 6.34
C ASN A 25 -2.49 1.36 7.50
N LYS A 26 -2.64 0.85 8.73
CA LYS A 26 -2.81 1.69 9.92
C LYS A 26 -1.62 2.62 10.14
N ARG A 27 -0.39 2.13 10.01
CA ARG A 27 0.83 2.94 10.16
C ARG A 27 0.90 4.04 9.11
N ILE A 28 0.66 3.70 7.85
CA ILE A 28 0.61 4.64 6.72
C ILE A 28 -0.42 5.74 6.99
N ARG A 29 -1.67 5.36 7.30
CA ARG A 29 -2.75 6.33 7.60
C ARG A 29 -2.44 7.23 8.79
N ASN A 30 -1.78 6.71 9.82
CA ASN A 30 -1.38 7.51 10.98
C ASN A 30 -0.31 8.54 10.63
N ILE A 31 0.61 8.21 9.73
CA ILE A 31 1.64 9.14 9.24
C ILE A 31 0.98 10.20 8.35
N LEU A 32 0.19 9.77 7.36
CA LEU A 32 -0.47 10.68 6.42
C LEU A 32 -1.41 11.67 7.13
N ARG A 33 -2.08 11.25 8.22
CA ARG A 33 -2.94 12.14 9.03
C ARG A 33 -2.16 13.27 9.72
N LYS A 34 -0.87 13.06 10.00
CA LYS A 34 -0.01 14.09 10.61
C LYS A 34 0.52 15.09 9.59
N ILE A 35 0.28 14.87 8.30
CA ILE A 35 0.66 15.81 7.25
C ILE A 35 -0.44 16.84 7.12
N GLU A 36 -0.16 18.06 7.57
CA GLU A 36 -1.11 19.19 7.55
C GLU A 36 -1.13 19.93 6.20
N THR A 37 -0.22 19.56 5.29
CA THR A 37 -0.08 20.13 3.95
C THR A 37 -0.76 19.25 2.88
N THR A 38 -0.88 19.79 1.66
CA THR A 38 -1.33 19.01 0.50
C THR A 38 -0.42 17.80 0.32
N LEU A 39 -1.00 16.60 0.30
CA LEU A 39 -0.26 15.38 0.05
C LEU A 39 0.30 15.41 -1.38
N PRO A 40 1.61 15.22 -1.57
CA PRO A 40 2.16 14.98 -2.89
C PRO A 40 1.63 13.63 -3.42
N PHE A 41 1.40 13.58 -4.73
CA PHE A 41 0.80 12.42 -5.41
C PHE A 41 1.72 11.73 -6.40
N GLU A 42 2.93 12.26 -6.62
CA GLU A 42 3.85 11.74 -7.62
C GLU A 42 5.20 11.41 -6.98
N VAL A 43 5.58 10.14 -7.05
CA VAL A 43 6.90 9.68 -6.64
C VAL A 43 7.92 10.07 -7.70
N ARG A 44 8.97 10.75 -7.26
CA ARG A 44 10.14 11.16 -8.06
C ARG A 44 11.28 10.17 -7.82
N PRO A 45 11.60 9.28 -8.79
CA PRO A 45 12.63 8.26 -8.62
C PRO A 45 14.03 8.82 -8.36
N ASP A 46 14.31 10.02 -8.88
CA ASP A 46 15.55 10.78 -8.68
C ASP A 46 15.78 11.22 -7.23
N LEU A 47 14.72 11.26 -6.41
CA LEU A 47 14.77 11.62 -5.00
C LEU A 47 14.69 10.40 -4.07
N LEU A 48 14.73 9.18 -4.60
CA LEU A 48 14.80 7.95 -3.81
C LEU A 48 16.28 7.65 -3.51
N SER A 49 16.70 7.94 -2.28
CA SER A 49 18.09 7.82 -1.85
C SER A 49 18.42 6.45 -1.25
N GLU A 50 17.46 5.84 -0.53
CA GLU A 50 17.67 4.58 0.17
C GLU A 50 17.27 3.37 -0.69
N GLU A 51 17.98 2.25 -0.55
CA GLU A 51 17.65 1.01 -1.26
C GLU A 51 16.24 0.51 -0.89
N ALA A 52 15.83 0.67 0.37
CA ALA A 52 14.52 0.23 0.85
C ALA A 52 13.35 1.01 0.24
N GLU A 53 13.48 2.32 -0.01
CA GLU A 53 12.42 3.10 -0.68
C GLU A 53 12.38 2.85 -2.19
N GLN A 54 13.53 2.62 -2.82
CA GLN A 54 13.59 2.17 -4.22
C GLN A 54 12.95 0.80 -4.40
N ALA A 55 13.26 -0.16 -3.52
CA ALA A 55 12.67 -1.49 -3.53
C ALA A 55 11.15 -1.43 -3.32
N LEU A 56 10.68 -0.61 -2.38
CA LEU A 56 9.25 -0.41 -2.14
C LEU A 56 8.55 0.21 -3.36
N ALA A 57 9.13 1.26 -3.95
CA ALA A 57 8.58 1.92 -5.13
C ALA A 57 8.48 0.95 -6.33
N GLY A 58 9.54 0.19 -6.61
CA GLY A 58 9.53 -0.83 -7.67
C GLY A 58 8.46 -1.89 -7.43
N ARG A 59 8.39 -2.43 -6.20
CA ARG A 59 7.40 -3.46 -5.84
C ARG A 59 5.97 -2.94 -5.91
N LEU A 60 5.75 -1.67 -5.58
CA LEU A 60 4.43 -1.03 -5.67
C LEU A 60 3.94 -0.94 -7.11
N VAL A 61 4.82 -0.59 -8.06
CA VAL A 61 4.50 -0.52 -9.49
C VAL A 61 4.16 -1.91 -10.03
N GLU A 62 5.00 -2.91 -9.75
CA GLU A 62 4.75 -4.30 -10.14
C GLU A 62 3.40 -4.80 -9.61
N LEU A 63 3.16 -4.64 -8.31
CA LEU A 63 1.93 -5.12 -7.69
C LEU A 63 0.69 -4.40 -8.18
N SER A 64 0.78 -3.11 -8.46
CA SER A 64 -0.34 -2.38 -9.08
C SER A 64 -0.71 -3.02 -10.43
N SER A 65 0.29 -3.40 -11.24
CA SER A 65 0.06 -4.09 -12.52
C SER A 65 -0.49 -5.51 -12.37
N GLU A 66 -0.18 -6.22 -11.28
CA GLU A 66 -0.70 -7.57 -11.00
C GLU A 66 -2.11 -7.53 -10.39
N VAL A 67 -2.35 -6.60 -9.47
CA VAL A 67 -3.55 -6.54 -8.63
C VAL A 67 -4.73 -5.95 -9.40
N LEU A 68 -4.52 -4.92 -10.22
CA LEU A 68 -5.61 -4.28 -10.97
C LEU A 68 -6.35 -5.26 -11.90
N PRO A 69 -5.69 -6.08 -12.74
CA PRO A 69 -6.38 -7.09 -13.55
C PRO A 69 -7.09 -8.16 -12.72
N LEU A 70 -6.49 -8.57 -11.58
CA LEU A 70 -7.14 -9.52 -10.67
C LEU A 70 -8.42 -8.94 -10.05
N MET A 71 -8.44 -7.63 -9.78
CA MET A 71 -9.64 -6.93 -9.30
C MET A 71 -10.73 -6.86 -10.36
N GLU A 72 -10.36 -6.54 -11.61
CA GLU A 72 -11.29 -6.52 -12.75
C GLU A 72 -11.87 -7.91 -13.05
N ALA A 73 -11.05 -8.96 -12.88
CA ALA A 73 -11.46 -10.36 -13.04
C ALA A 73 -12.24 -10.94 -11.84
N GLY A 74 -12.46 -10.17 -10.78
CA GLY A 74 -13.15 -10.63 -9.57
C GLY A 74 -12.34 -11.63 -8.71
N LEU A 75 -11.03 -11.73 -8.91
CA LEU A 75 -10.11 -12.62 -8.21
C LEU A 75 -9.56 -11.98 -6.93
N TYR A 76 -10.45 -11.57 -6.03
CA TYR A 76 -10.12 -10.82 -4.82
C TYR A 76 -9.13 -11.51 -3.89
N ARG A 77 -9.24 -12.83 -3.78
CA ARG A 77 -8.34 -13.62 -2.94
C ARG A 77 -6.90 -13.54 -3.43
N GLU A 78 -6.70 -13.62 -4.74
CA GLU A 78 -5.36 -13.54 -5.33
C GLU A 78 -4.80 -12.12 -5.22
N ALA A 79 -5.61 -11.11 -5.48
CA ALA A 79 -5.22 -9.71 -5.26
C ALA A 79 -4.78 -9.43 -3.82
N LEU A 80 -5.54 -9.93 -2.83
CA LEU A 80 -5.21 -9.78 -1.41
C LEU A 80 -3.93 -10.55 -1.04
N ASN A 81 -3.72 -11.74 -1.60
CA ASN A 81 -2.47 -12.49 -1.41
C ASN A 81 -1.26 -11.73 -1.99
N ARG A 82 -1.40 -11.16 -3.19
CA ARG A 82 -0.36 -10.34 -3.82
C ARG A 82 -0.04 -9.11 -2.98
N LEU A 83 -1.05 -8.40 -2.50
CA LEU A 83 -0.86 -7.26 -1.61
C LEU A 83 -0.20 -7.63 -0.28
N ALA A 84 -0.46 -8.81 0.27
CA ALA A 84 0.21 -9.26 1.50
C ALA A 84 1.73 -9.34 1.35
N THR A 85 2.25 -9.53 0.13
CA THR A 85 3.69 -9.51 -0.16
C THR A 85 4.33 -8.13 0.03
N LEU A 86 3.55 -7.04 0.10
CA LEU A 86 4.08 -5.70 0.43
C LEU A 86 4.50 -5.57 1.89
N ARG A 87 4.09 -6.49 2.77
CA ARG A 87 4.42 -6.38 4.19
C ARG A 87 5.93 -6.21 4.40
N GLU A 88 6.72 -7.10 3.84
CA GLU A 88 8.18 -7.10 4.01
C GLU A 88 8.86 -5.82 3.50
N PRO A 89 8.66 -5.36 2.25
CA PRO A 89 9.27 -4.11 1.78
C PRO A 89 8.74 -2.88 2.52
N VAL A 90 7.51 -2.90 3.03
CA VAL A 90 6.96 -1.81 3.86
C VAL A 90 7.62 -1.78 5.24
N ASP A 91 7.76 -2.94 5.89
CA ASP A 91 8.44 -3.05 7.18
C ASP A 91 9.90 -2.61 7.03
N MET A 92 10.61 -3.07 5.99
CA MET A 92 11.98 -2.64 5.68
C MET A 92 12.09 -1.13 5.42
N PHE A 93 11.19 -0.56 4.61
CA PHE A 93 11.13 0.88 4.39
C PHE A 93 11.04 1.61 5.72
N PHE A 94 10.16 1.16 6.60
CA PHE A 94 9.93 1.82 7.87
C PHE A 94 11.04 1.65 8.91
N ASP A 95 11.85 0.60 8.77
CA ASP A 95 13.00 0.32 9.64
C ASP A 95 14.25 1.06 9.16
N GLN A 96 14.42 1.23 7.85
CA GLN A 96 15.62 1.82 7.25
C GLN A 96 15.44 3.28 6.84
N VAL A 97 14.21 3.72 6.57
CA VAL A 97 13.93 5.04 5.99
C VAL A 97 13.25 5.96 7.01
N LEU A 98 13.92 7.07 7.32
CA LEU A 98 13.32 8.14 8.10
C LEU A 98 12.34 8.95 7.22
N VAL A 99 11.04 8.67 7.36
CA VAL A 99 9.98 9.33 6.58
C VAL A 99 10.02 10.86 6.74
N MET A 100 10.25 11.34 7.97
CA MET A 100 10.38 12.76 8.28
C MET A 100 11.82 13.22 8.07
N ALA A 101 12.30 13.14 6.83
CA ALA A 101 13.63 13.62 6.45
C ALA A 101 13.77 15.14 6.64
N GLU A 102 15.00 15.60 6.87
CA GLU A 102 15.30 17.04 6.99
C GLU A 102 15.10 17.78 5.67
N ASP A 103 15.47 17.14 4.55
CA ASP A 103 15.23 17.67 3.21
C ASP A 103 13.73 17.60 2.88
N PRO A 104 13.06 18.75 2.67
CA PRO A 104 11.64 18.78 2.33
C PRO A 104 11.32 18.01 1.05
N ALA A 105 12.19 18.03 0.03
CA ALA A 105 11.95 17.35 -1.24
C ALA A 105 11.94 15.83 -1.08
N VAL A 106 12.88 15.28 -0.29
CA VAL A 106 12.96 13.85 0.02
C VAL A 106 11.80 13.42 0.93
N ARG A 107 11.49 14.22 1.95
CA ARG A 107 10.34 13.98 2.84
C ARG A 107 9.03 13.92 2.04
N ASP A 108 8.81 14.89 1.17
CA ASP A 108 7.60 14.97 0.36
C ASP A 108 7.55 13.79 -0.62
N ASN A 109 8.69 13.36 -1.19
CA ASN A 109 8.76 12.16 -2.02
C ASN A 109 8.37 10.87 -1.25
N ARG A 110 8.89 10.70 -0.03
CA ARG A 110 8.54 9.58 0.86
C ARG A 110 7.07 9.60 1.24
N ILE A 111 6.50 10.78 1.50
CA ILE A 111 5.06 10.93 1.75
C ILE A 111 4.26 10.54 0.50
N ALA A 112 4.70 10.92 -0.71
CA ALA A 112 4.05 10.54 -1.96
C ALA A 112 4.02 9.01 -2.12
N LEU A 113 5.14 8.33 -1.87
CA LEU A 113 5.23 6.88 -1.92
C LEU A 113 4.27 6.20 -0.94
N LEU A 114 4.19 6.71 0.30
CA LEU A 114 3.23 6.22 1.30
C LEU A 114 1.77 6.49 0.90
N ASN A 115 1.51 7.61 0.23
CA ASN A 115 0.19 7.99 -0.25
C ASN A 115 -0.27 7.08 -1.41
N GLU A 116 0.60 6.77 -2.37
CA GLU A 116 0.32 5.81 -3.43
C GLU A 116 0.05 4.41 -2.87
N LEU A 117 0.90 3.94 -1.95
CA LEU A 117 0.74 2.67 -1.26
C LEU A 117 -0.60 2.61 -0.49
N GLY A 118 -0.93 3.66 0.26
CA GLY A 118 -2.21 3.78 0.96
C GLY A 118 -3.40 3.77 -0.01
N SER A 119 -3.27 4.42 -1.16
CA SER A 119 -4.29 4.44 -2.21
C SER A 119 -4.49 3.08 -2.85
N LEU A 120 -3.44 2.29 -3.06
CA LEU A 120 -3.56 0.91 -3.55
C LEU A 120 -4.29 0.02 -2.53
N PHE A 121 -3.96 0.13 -1.25
CA PHE A 121 -4.70 -0.59 -0.19
C PHE A 121 -6.16 -0.17 -0.12
N LEU A 122 -6.44 1.12 -0.23
CA LEU A 122 -7.80 1.64 -0.25
C LEU A 122 -8.56 1.14 -1.47
N ARG A 123 -7.96 1.16 -2.68
CA ARG A 123 -8.61 0.60 -3.87
C ARG A 123 -9.02 -0.84 -3.66
N VAL A 124 -8.12 -1.72 -3.21
CA VAL A 124 -8.49 -3.13 -2.98
C VAL A 124 -9.49 -3.27 -1.84
N ALA A 125 -9.38 -2.48 -0.78
CA ALA A 125 -10.35 -2.47 0.31
C ALA A 125 -11.72 -1.94 -0.13
N ASP A 126 -11.78 -0.92 -0.98
CA ASP A 126 -13.00 -0.35 -1.53
C ASP A 126 -13.62 -1.31 -2.53
N PHE A 127 -12.84 -1.99 -3.37
CA PHE A 127 -13.35 -3.11 -4.19
C PHE A 127 -13.90 -4.25 -3.34
N SER A 128 -13.35 -4.47 -2.15
CA SER A 128 -13.85 -5.43 -1.17
C SER A 128 -15.14 -4.97 -0.48
N ARG A 129 -15.40 -3.65 -0.45
CA ARG A 129 -16.49 -2.97 0.26
C ARG A 129 -17.54 -2.32 -0.63
N LEU A 130 -17.30 -2.19 -1.94
CA LEU A 130 -18.19 -1.64 -2.96
C LEU A 130 -19.43 -2.53 -3.01
N GLN A 131 -20.34 -2.15 -2.13
CA GLN A 131 -21.65 -2.62 -1.82
C GLN A 131 -22.43 -1.34 -1.55
N ASP A 132 -22.95 -0.75 -2.61
CA ASP A 132 -24.36 -0.37 -2.64
C ASP A 132 -24.93 -0.96 -3.95
#